data_AF-A0A4R1YJD7-F1
#
_entry.id   AF-A0A4R1YJD7-F1
#
_cell.length_a   1.000
_cell.length_b   1.000
_cell.length_c   1.000
_cell.angle_alpha   90.00
_cell.angle_beta   90.00
_cell.angle_gamma   90.00
#
_symmetry.space_group_name_H-M   'P 1'
#
loop_
_entity.id
_entity.type
_entity.pdbx_description
1 polymer ?
#
loop_
_entity_poly.entity_id
_entity_poly.type
_entity_poly.pdbx_seq_one_letter_code
_entity_poly.pdbx_strand_id
1 'polypeptide(L)'
;MRGPEIDRAELIEGLWHIDGQCETDLYSEEMKEEFESRGMGYPLDQWIQSEFRTRSFCPHCSASLAKARHEIPGPASDDDGLFELWLCPRCGFWQWHALQDHGDVWSGAATSITRSFDLKLPAPCTAELAQYLIRDPDRWHELHPTSLEKLVADIFKANYSHADVVHVGRPGDLGVDVIFIEATGQEWLIQVKRRRKGASEGFETLQKLLGTLLLKGGRHGIIATTADHFTHAVHKQVGRAAEVGVTVDLVDKGKLARMIDPLIEENPWRKQFARLFPISRFKPNDQRDLERALLEKLPPPRQLRLF
;
A
#
# COMPACT_ATOMS: atom_id res chain seq x y z
N MET A 1 -7.94 -41.97 10.35
CA MET A 1 -6.58 -41.42 10.13
C MET A 1 -6.73 -39.91 10.02
N ARG A 2 -5.88 -39.13 10.70
CA ARG A 2 -5.87 -37.67 10.55
C ARG A 2 -5.38 -37.37 9.13
N GLY A 3 -6.12 -36.56 8.39
CA GLY A 3 -5.65 -36.06 7.08
C GLY A 3 -4.35 -35.27 7.24
N PRO A 4 -3.57 -35.09 6.17
CA PRO A 4 -2.32 -34.35 6.24
C PRO A 4 -2.59 -32.96 6.82
N GLU A 5 -1.97 -32.69 7.95
CA GLU A 5 -1.99 -31.39 8.62
C GLU A 5 -1.09 -30.48 7.79
N ILE A 6 -1.69 -29.80 6.80
CA ILE A 6 -0.97 -28.84 5.97
C ILE A 6 -0.52 -27.70 6.88
N ASP A 7 0.78 -27.57 7.08
CA ASP A 7 1.34 -26.52 7.91
C ASP A 7 1.00 -25.16 7.28
N ARG A 8 0.24 -24.34 8.02
CA ARG A 8 -0.14 -23.00 7.61
C ARG A 8 1.08 -22.10 7.37
N ALA A 9 2.23 -22.42 7.97
CA ALA A 9 3.48 -21.70 7.74
C ALA A 9 4.10 -22.02 6.37
N GLU A 10 4.03 -23.28 5.92
CA GLU A 10 4.46 -23.67 4.56
C GLU A 10 3.58 -23.04 3.47
N LEU A 11 2.28 -22.86 3.74
CA LEU A 11 1.35 -22.13 2.87
C LEU A 11 1.66 -20.63 2.72
N ILE A 12 2.40 -20.02 3.66
CA ILE A 12 2.63 -18.57 3.72
C ILE A 12 4.04 -18.18 3.25
N GLU A 13 5.06 -19.02 3.50
CA GLU A 13 6.46 -18.71 3.15
C GLU A 13 6.93 -19.34 1.83
N GLY A 14 6.21 -20.34 1.30
CA GLY A 14 6.53 -20.99 0.04
C GLY A 14 6.07 -20.18 -1.17
N LEU A 15 7.02 -19.79 -2.02
CA LEU A 15 6.77 -19.42 -3.40
C LEU A 15 5.70 -20.30 -4.07
N TRP A 16 4.56 -19.73 -4.43
CA TRP A 16 3.77 -20.25 -5.56
C TRP A 16 4.04 -19.40 -6.79
N HIS A 17 5.25 -19.55 -7.32
CA HIS A 17 5.39 -19.73 -8.76
C HIS A 17 5.10 -21.22 -9.00
N ILE A 18 3.82 -21.57 -9.18
CA ILE A 18 3.53 -22.77 -9.96
C ILE A 18 3.65 -22.29 -11.40
N ASP A 19 4.79 -22.58 -12.01
CA ASP A 19 4.96 -22.42 -13.46
C ASP A 19 4.00 -23.39 -14.17
N GLY A 20 2.74 -22.99 -14.31
CA GLY A 20 1.77 -23.60 -15.23
C GLY A 20 1.42 -25.08 -15.00
N GLN A 21 1.73 -25.68 -13.86
CA GLN A 21 1.25 -27.03 -13.54
C GLN A 21 -0.20 -27.01 -13.04
N CYS A 22 -1.02 -27.91 -13.57
CA CYS A 22 -2.42 -28.05 -13.19
C CYS A 22 -2.51 -28.69 -11.79
N GLU A 23 -3.41 -28.20 -10.93
CA GLU A 23 -3.63 -28.75 -9.58
C GLU A 23 -3.93 -30.27 -9.62
N THR A 24 -4.55 -30.74 -10.69
CA THR A 24 -4.83 -32.16 -10.95
C THR A 24 -3.59 -33.02 -11.12
N ASP A 25 -2.45 -32.44 -11.50
CA ASP A 25 -1.19 -33.16 -11.71
C ASP A 25 -0.43 -33.38 -10.39
N LEU A 26 -0.86 -32.70 -9.31
CA LEU A 26 -0.27 -32.79 -7.97
C LEU A 26 -0.85 -33.94 -7.13
N TYR A 27 -1.95 -34.54 -7.57
CA TYR A 27 -2.68 -35.58 -6.85
C TYR A 27 -2.70 -36.90 -7.63
N SER A 28 -2.47 -38.02 -6.94
CA SER A 28 -2.64 -39.34 -7.55
C SER A 28 -4.11 -39.61 -7.88
N GLU A 29 -4.38 -40.50 -8.84
CA GLU A 29 -5.75 -40.90 -9.20
C GLU A 29 -6.54 -41.43 -8.00
N GLU A 30 -5.89 -42.16 -7.08
CA GLU A 30 -6.50 -42.62 -5.82
C GLU A 30 -6.95 -41.46 -4.91
N MET A 31 -6.19 -40.36 -4.86
CA MET A 31 -6.57 -39.16 -4.09
C MET A 31 -7.73 -38.42 -4.74
N LYS A 32 -7.78 -38.38 -6.08
CA LYS A 32 -8.90 -37.77 -6.84
C LYS A 32 -10.19 -38.55 -6.59
N GLU A 33 -10.15 -39.87 -6.69
CA GLU A 33 -11.30 -40.74 -6.38
C GLU A 33 -11.74 -40.62 -4.92
N GLU A 34 -10.81 -40.43 -3.98
CA GLU A 34 -11.14 -40.17 -2.58
C GLU A 34 -11.85 -38.82 -2.40
N PHE A 35 -11.39 -37.75 -3.05
CA PHE A 35 -12.05 -36.45 -2.99
C PHE A 35 -13.47 -36.50 -3.57
N GLU A 36 -13.63 -37.11 -4.75
CA GLU A 36 -14.93 -37.29 -5.41
C GLU A 36 -15.90 -38.13 -4.58
N SER A 37 -15.44 -39.28 -4.06
CA SER A 37 -16.29 -40.19 -3.26
C SER A 37 -16.74 -39.59 -1.92
N ARG A 38 -15.97 -38.63 -1.38
CA ARG A 38 -16.33 -37.91 -0.16
C ARG A 38 -17.11 -36.62 -0.43
N GLY A 39 -17.37 -36.30 -1.71
CA GLY A 39 -17.99 -35.04 -2.11
C GLY A 39 -17.18 -33.82 -1.67
N MET A 40 -15.87 -34.00 -1.46
CA MET A 40 -14.96 -32.96 -1.03
C MET A 40 -14.33 -32.33 -2.26
N GLY A 41 -14.47 -31.02 -2.44
CA GLY A 41 -13.70 -30.29 -3.46
C GLY A 41 -12.19 -30.41 -3.20
N TYR A 42 -11.37 -30.12 -4.21
CA TYR A 42 -9.91 -30.15 -4.07
C TYR A 42 -9.42 -29.22 -2.95
N PRO A 43 -8.28 -29.51 -2.28
CA PRO A 43 -7.79 -28.72 -1.15
C PRO A 43 -7.65 -27.22 -1.42
N LEU A 44 -7.23 -26.80 -2.63
CA LEU A 44 -7.16 -25.38 -2.98
C LEU A 44 -8.55 -24.75 -3.06
N ASP A 45 -9.54 -25.43 -3.64
CA ASP A 45 -10.93 -24.94 -3.65
C ASP A 45 -11.45 -24.81 -2.21
N GLN A 46 -11.26 -25.82 -1.36
CA GLN A 46 -11.67 -25.73 0.06
C GLN A 46 -11.01 -24.55 0.79
N TRP A 47 -9.73 -24.30 0.53
CA TRP A 47 -9.02 -23.15 1.06
C TRP A 47 -9.56 -21.82 0.52
N ILE A 48 -9.85 -21.71 -0.78
CA ILE A 48 -10.49 -20.54 -1.39
C ILE A 48 -11.87 -20.29 -0.77
N GLN A 49 -12.71 -21.34 -0.64
CA GLN A 49 -14.03 -21.22 -0.02
C GLN A 49 -13.95 -20.71 1.42
N SER A 50 -12.97 -21.19 2.19
CA SER A 50 -12.83 -20.83 3.61
C SER A 50 -12.17 -19.46 3.83
N GLU A 51 -11.07 -19.15 3.14
CA GLU A 51 -10.26 -17.96 3.38
C GLU A 51 -10.63 -16.75 2.52
N PHE A 52 -11.13 -16.97 1.28
CA PHE A 52 -11.41 -15.88 0.36
C PHE A 52 -12.86 -15.45 0.41
N ARG A 53 -13.79 -16.40 0.22
CA ARG A 53 -15.22 -16.07 0.04
C ARG A 53 -15.90 -15.53 1.30
N THR A 54 -15.42 -15.89 2.48
CA THR A 54 -15.98 -15.42 3.75
C THR A 54 -15.46 -14.03 4.16
N ARG A 55 -14.41 -13.52 3.50
CA ARG A 55 -13.66 -12.36 3.98
C ARG A 55 -14.30 -11.05 3.53
N SER A 56 -14.93 -10.35 4.49
CA SER A 56 -15.58 -9.04 4.26
C SER A 56 -14.77 -7.84 4.76
N PHE A 57 -13.73 -8.09 5.57
CA PHE A 57 -12.88 -7.07 6.18
C PHE A 57 -11.40 -7.34 5.90
N CYS A 58 -10.62 -6.27 5.76
CA CYS A 58 -9.19 -6.33 5.52
C CYS A 58 -8.47 -6.96 6.73
N PRO A 59 -7.63 -7.99 6.52
CA PRO A 59 -6.91 -8.66 7.62
C PRO A 59 -5.86 -7.76 8.28
N HIS A 60 -5.49 -6.62 7.67
CA HIS A 60 -4.45 -5.74 8.19
C HIS A 60 -4.96 -4.45 8.83
N CYS A 61 -6.02 -3.84 8.29
CA CYS A 61 -6.51 -2.55 8.79
C CYS A 61 -8.00 -2.56 9.17
N SER A 62 -8.64 -3.74 9.09
CA SER A 62 -10.05 -3.99 9.42
C SER A 62 -11.07 -3.17 8.63
N ALA A 63 -10.66 -2.43 7.61
CA ALA A 63 -11.57 -1.73 6.71
C ALA A 63 -12.37 -2.74 5.86
N SER A 64 -13.60 -2.40 5.51
CA SER A 64 -14.41 -3.23 4.60
C SER A 64 -13.72 -3.39 3.25
N LEU A 65 -13.76 -4.60 2.70
CA LEU A 65 -13.21 -4.92 1.38
C LEU A 65 -14.24 -4.61 0.30
N ALA A 66 -13.80 -3.94 -0.76
CA ALA A 66 -14.55 -3.88 -1.99
C ALA A 66 -14.42 -5.22 -2.72
N LYS A 67 -15.53 -5.74 -3.23
CA LYS A 67 -15.56 -7.00 -4.00
C LYS A 67 -16.01 -6.73 -5.43
N ALA A 68 -15.24 -7.19 -6.39
CA ALA A 68 -15.62 -7.27 -7.79
C ALA A 68 -15.77 -8.73 -8.19
N ARG A 69 -16.85 -9.04 -8.91
CA ARG A 69 -17.16 -10.36 -9.43
C ARG A 69 -17.36 -10.28 -10.93
N HIS A 70 -16.79 -11.19 -11.70
CA HIS A 70 -16.99 -11.28 -13.13
C HIS A 70 -17.18 -12.75 -13.52
N GLU A 71 -18.24 -13.02 -14.28
CA GLU A 71 -18.50 -14.33 -14.85
C GLU A 71 -17.81 -14.39 -16.20
N ILE A 72 -17.09 -15.48 -16.41
CA ILE A 72 -16.32 -15.74 -17.61
C ILE A 72 -17.16 -16.70 -18.44
N PRO A 73 -17.70 -16.27 -19.59
CA PRO A 73 -18.52 -17.14 -20.41
C PRO A 73 -17.71 -18.32 -20.93
N GLY A 74 -18.21 -19.52 -20.69
CA GLY A 74 -17.71 -20.74 -21.32
C GLY A 74 -18.15 -20.84 -22.80
N PRO A 75 -17.57 -21.77 -23.58
CA PRO A 75 -18.07 -22.10 -24.90
C PRO A 75 -19.48 -22.72 -24.88
N ALA A 76 -19.91 -23.31 -23.75
CA ALA A 76 -21.28 -23.69 -23.46
C ALA A 76 -21.78 -23.05 -22.14
N SER A 77 -23.11 -23.02 -21.94
CA SER A 77 -23.74 -22.42 -20.74
C SER A 77 -23.36 -23.09 -19.42
N ASP A 78 -22.88 -24.32 -19.48
CA ASP A 78 -22.56 -25.14 -18.31
C ASP A 78 -21.05 -25.06 -17.98
N ASP A 79 -20.28 -24.28 -18.76
CA ASP A 79 -18.81 -24.13 -18.67
C ASP A 79 -18.39 -22.74 -18.15
N ASP A 80 -19.29 -22.04 -17.45
CA ASP A 80 -19.04 -20.67 -16.98
C ASP A 80 -17.99 -20.64 -15.87
N GLY A 81 -16.96 -19.81 -16.07
CA GLY A 81 -15.96 -19.48 -15.06
C GLY A 81 -16.37 -18.30 -14.19
N LEU A 82 -15.70 -18.17 -13.06
CA LEU A 82 -15.91 -17.10 -12.08
C LEU A 82 -14.58 -16.50 -11.68
N PHE A 83 -14.48 -15.17 -11.76
CA PHE A 83 -13.40 -14.39 -11.18
C PHE A 83 -13.93 -13.49 -10.08
N GLU A 84 -13.32 -13.54 -8.90
CA GLU A 84 -13.62 -12.66 -7.78
C GLU A 84 -12.35 -11.98 -7.26
N LEU A 85 -12.41 -10.66 -7.07
CA LEU A 85 -11.33 -9.83 -6.54
C LEU A 85 -11.83 -9.02 -5.36
N TRP A 86 -11.06 -9.03 -4.28
CA TRP A 86 -11.24 -8.19 -3.13
C TRP A 86 -10.12 -7.16 -3.07
N LEU A 87 -10.46 -5.90 -2.81
CA LEU A 87 -9.53 -4.80 -2.66
C LEU A 87 -9.88 -3.99 -1.40
N CYS A 88 -8.88 -3.73 -0.57
CA CYS A 88 -9.01 -2.80 0.54
C CYS A 88 -8.74 -1.38 0.05
N PRO A 89 -9.73 -0.46 0.08
CA PRO A 89 -9.55 0.91 -0.38
C PRO A 89 -8.70 1.76 0.58
N ARG A 90 -8.30 1.22 1.74
CA ARG A 90 -7.53 1.94 2.76
C ARG A 90 -6.03 1.65 2.70
N CYS A 91 -5.63 0.38 2.64
CA CYS A 91 -4.21 0.00 2.74
C CYS A 91 -3.70 -0.79 1.52
N GLY A 92 -4.49 -0.87 0.45
CA GLY A 92 -4.11 -1.54 -0.79
C GLY A 92 -3.97 -3.06 -0.68
N PHE A 93 -4.42 -3.69 0.43
CA PHE A 93 -4.52 -5.15 0.50
C PHE A 93 -5.45 -5.66 -0.61
N TRP A 94 -5.07 -6.73 -1.29
CA TRP A 94 -5.90 -7.36 -2.31
C TRP A 94 -5.76 -8.88 -2.28
N GLN A 95 -6.79 -9.56 -2.74
CA GLN A 95 -6.77 -11.00 -2.98
C GLN A 95 -7.76 -11.34 -4.10
N TRP A 96 -7.47 -12.32 -4.93
CA TRP A 96 -8.39 -12.78 -5.97
C TRP A 96 -8.40 -14.29 -6.07
N HIS A 97 -9.50 -14.84 -6.55
CA HIS A 97 -9.54 -16.21 -7.02
C HIS A 97 -10.29 -16.31 -8.35
N ALA A 98 -9.95 -17.33 -9.12
CA ALA A 98 -10.57 -17.71 -10.37
C ALA A 98 -10.91 -19.20 -10.30
N LEU A 99 -12.10 -19.56 -10.77
CA LEU A 99 -12.56 -20.94 -10.89
C LEU A 99 -13.16 -21.10 -12.28
N GLN A 100 -12.81 -22.15 -13.00
CA GLN A 100 -13.47 -22.51 -14.24
C GLN A 100 -13.78 -24.00 -14.23
N ASP A 101 -15.04 -24.33 -14.52
CA ASP A 101 -15.53 -25.71 -14.55
C ASP A 101 -15.65 -26.14 -16.02
N HIS A 102 -14.69 -26.93 -16.53
CA HIS A 102 -14.63 -27.21 -17.96
C HIS A 102 -13.87 -28.48 -18.32
N GLY A 103 -14.26 -29.66 -17.81
CA GLY A 103 -13.60 -30.95 -18.08
C GLY A 103 -12.17 -31.08 -17.47
N ASP A 104 -11.38 -30.01 -17.52
CA ASP A 104 -10.22 -29.69 -16.71
C ASP A 104 -10.63 -28.53 -15.77
N VAL A 105 -10.77 -28.80 -14.47
CA VAL A 105 -11.00 -27.74 -13.48
C VAL A 105 -9.72 -26.92 -13.34
N TRP A 106 -9.78 -25.63 -13.64
CA TRP A 106 -8.68 -24.71 -13.32
C TRP A 106 -9.09 -23.78 -12.19
N SER A 107 -8.31 -23.82 -11.12
CA SER A 107 -8.42 -22.93 -9.98
C SER A 107 -7.14 -22.11 -9.86
N GLY A 108 -7.30 -20.83 -9.52
CA GLY A 108 -6.18 -19.94 -9.28
C GLY A 108 -6.53 -18.97 -8.17
N ALA A 109 -5.57 -18.69 -7.29
CA ALA A 109 -5.75 -17.68 -6.26
C ALA A 109 -4.45 -16.95 -5.97
N ALA A 110 -4.55 -15.67 -5.61
CA ALA A 110 -3.42 -14.91 -5.11
C ALA A 110 -3.86 -13.90 -4.06
N THR A 111 -2.95 -13.56 -3.16
CA THR A 111 -3.17 -12.60 -2.07
C THR A 111 -1.95 -11.72 -1.89
N SER A 112 -2.17 -10.46 -1.51
CA SER A 112 -1.10 -9.53 -1.21
C SER A 112 -0.47 -9.89 0.14
N ILE A 113 0.82 -10.21 0.15
CA ILE A 113 1.59 -10.40 1.37
C ILE A 113 2.38 -9.13 1.69
N THR A 114 2.49 -8.78 2.97
CA THR A 114 3.43 -7.74 3.41
C THR A 114 4.84 -8.30 3.27
N ARG A 115 5.64 -7.77 2.35
CA ARG A 115 7.05 -8.14 2.25
C ARG A 115 7.84 -7.40 3.33
N SER A 116 8.48 -8.12 4.24
CA SER A 116 9.52 -7.55 5.10
C SER A 116 10.81 -7.41 4.27
N PHE A 117 11.43 -6.24 4.33
CA PHE A 117 12.74 -6.00 3.74
C PHE A 117 13.75 -5.78 4.86
N ASP A 118 14.93 -6.38 4.74
CA ASP A 118 16.10 -5.90 5.49
C ASP A 118 16.32 -4.42 5.16
N LEU A 119 16.62 -3.62 6.18
CA LEU A 119 16.53 -2.15 6.29
C LEU A 119 17.24 -1.29 5.22
N LYS A 120 17.74 -1.88 4.14
CA LYS A 120 18.14 -1.19 2.90
C LYS A 120 17.04 -1.38 1.85
N LEU A 121 16.00 -0.56 1.94
CA LEU A 121 14.98 -0.47 0.91
C LEU A 121 15.63 0.00 -0.42
N PRO A 122 15.49 -0.74 -1.54
CA PRO A 122 15.86 -0.21 -2.84
C PRO A 122 14.97 1.01 -3.17
N ALA A 123 15.56 2.05 -3.77
CA ALA A 123 14.74 3.08 -4.40
C ALA A 123 14.06 2.46 -5.62
N PRO A 124 12.72 2.51 -5.78
CA PRO A 124 11.71 3.26 -5.00
C PRO A 124 10.67 2.33 -4.33
N CYS A 125 10.96 1.77 -3.14
CA CYS A 125 9.99 1.00 -2.36
C CYS A 125 9.04 1.86 -1.49
N THR A 126 8.78 3.11 -1.91
CA THR A 126 8.00 4.07 -1.11
C THR A 126 6.52 3.65 -1.01
N ALA A 127 5.98 3.01 -2.04
CA ALA A 127 4.60 2.50 -2.02
C ALA A 127 4.42 1.36 -1.00
N GLU A 128 5.36 0.43 -0.93
CA GLU A 128 5.36 -0.66 0.05
C GLU A 128 5.53 -0.13 1.48
N LEU A 129 6.44 0.84 1.66
CA LEU A 129 6.61 1.51 2.95
C LEU A 129 5.33 2.26 3.36
N ALA A 130 4.65 2.93 2.43
CA ALA A 130 3.38 3.60 2.70
C ALA A 130 2.30 2.60 3.14
N GLN A 131 2.14 1.49 2.41
CA GLN A 131 1.21 0.43 2.80
C GLN A 131 1.52 -0.13 4.19
N TYR A 132 2.79 -0.36 4.49
CA TYR A 132 3.23 -0.84 5.80
C TYR A 132 2.86 0.13 6.92
N LEU A 133 3.14 1.42 6.75
CA LEU A 133 2.85 2.47 7.73
C LEU A 133 1.35 2.71 7.93
N ILE A 134 0.53 2.50 6.91
CA ILE A 134 -0.94 2.57 7.04
C ILE A 134 -1.48 1.38 7.84
N ARG A 135 -0.91 0.19 7.63
CA ARG A 135 -1.30 -1.05 8.33
C ARG A 135 -0.88 -1.00 9.79
N ASP A 136 0.29 -0.44 10.09
CA ASP A 136 0.83 -0.30 11.44
C ASP A 136 1.36 1.14 11.69
N PRO A 137 0.48 2.07 12.10
CA PRO A 137 0.84 3.48 12.31
C PRO A 137 1.87 3.74 13.40
N ASP A 138 2.16 2.77 14.28
CA ASP A 138 3.17 2.94 15.30
C ASP A 138 4.60 2.90 14.73
N ARG A 139 4.77 2.30 13.54
CA ARG A 139 6.06 2.11 12.87
C ARG A 139 6.70 3.41 12.37
N TRP A 140 5.93 4.49 12.27
CA TRP A 140 6.48 5.84 12.00
C TRP A 140 7.60 6.23 12.98
N HIS A 141 7.50 5.78 14.23
CA HIS A 141 8.48 6.10 15.28
C HIS A 141 9.77 5.29 15.17
N GLU A 142 9.76 4.20 14.41
CA GLU A 142 10.87 3.26 14.26
C GLU A 142 11.75 3.56 13.06
N LEU A 143 11.24 4.33 12.09
CA LEU A 143 11.98 4.71 10.88
C LEU A 143 13.33 5.35 11.23
N HIS A 144 14.36 5.01 10.46
CA HIS A 144 15.64 5.73 10.53
C HIS A 144 15.42 7.21 10.13
N PRO A 145 16.06 8.20 10.80
CA PRO A 145 15.86 9.62 10.50
C PRO A 145 15.97 9.96 9.01
N THR A 146 17.05 9.55 8.34
CA THR A 146 17.21 9.76 6.90
C THR A 146 16.15 9.08 6.04
N SER A 147 15.61 7.93 6.48
CA SER A 147 14.52 7.27 5.75
C SER A 147 13.21 8.02 5.89
N LEU A 148 12.94 8.60 7.07
CA LEU A 148 11.81 9.49 7.30
C LEU A 148 11.93 10.76 6.45
N GLU A 149 13.12 11.37 6.36
CA GLU A 149 13.34 12.56 5.52
C GLU A 149 13.03 12.30 4.04
N LYS A 150 13.51 11.16 3.51
CA LYS A 150 13.21 10.73 2.13
C LYS A 150 11.72 10.44 1.93
N LEU A 151 11.09 9.74 2.88
CA LEU A 151 9.65 9.48 2.83
C LEU A 151 8.84 10.78 2.83
N VAL A 152 9.21 11.76 3.65
CA VAL A 152 8.56 13.09 3.63
C VAL A 152 8.74 13.75 2.27
N ALA A 153 9.93 13.70 1.68
CA ALA A 153 10.13 14.24 0.32
C ALA A 153 9.20 13.56 -0.70
N ASP A 154 9.08 12.24 -0.67
CA ASP A 154 8.20 11.50 -1.58
C ASP A 154 6.71 11.78 -1.32
N ILE A 155 6.29 11.93 -0.07
CA ILE A 155 4.93 12.37 0.30
C ILE A 155 4.63 13.71 -0.34
N PHE A 156 5.53 14.70 -0.22
CA PHE A 156 5.33 16.01 -0.84
C PHE A 156 5.28 15.90 -2.37
N LYS A 157 6.17 15.14 -3.02
CA LYS A 157 6.10 14.93 -4.48
C LYS A 157 4.74 14.38 -4.92
N ALA A 158 4.23 13.39 -4.18
CA ALA A 158 2.99 12.73 -4.54
C ALA A 158 1.75 13.60 -4.34
N ASN A 159 1.81 14.60 -3.45
CA ASN A 159 0.70 15.53 -3.19
C ASN A 159 0.74 16.79 -4.08
N TYR A 160 1.90 17.13 -4.67
CA TYR A 160 2.10 18.35 -5.46
C TYR A 160 2.66 18.03 -6.86
N SER A 161 1.77 17.82 -7.83
CA SER A 161 2.08 17.33 -9.19
C SER A 161 2.93 18.27 -10.07
N HIS A 162 3.12 19.52 -9.66
CA HIS A 162 3.88 20.55 -10.41
C HIS A 162 4.94 21.22 -9.53
N ALA A 163 5.49 20.49 -8.56
CA ALA A 163 6.50 20.99 -7.65
C ALA A 163 7.77 20.13 -7.69
N ASP A 164 8.91 20.78 -7.48
CA ASP A 164 10.17 20.10 -7.29
C ASP A 164 10.42 19.86 -5.81
N VAL A 165 10.70 18.61 -5.44
CA VAL A 165 10.98 18.24 -4.04
C VAL A 165 12.28 17.45 -3.98
N VAL A 166 13.21 17.91 -3.17
CA VAL A 166 14.54 17.31 -3.10
C VAL A 166 14.94 17.09 -1.63
N HIS A 167 15.27 15.85 -1.28
CA HIS A 167 15.96 15.55 -0.03
C HIS A 167 17.38 16.09 -0.11
N VAL A 168 17.72 17.00 0.82
CA VAL A 168 19.05 17.64 0.87
C VAL A 168 19.79 17.36 2.18
N GLY A 169 19.12 16.75 3.17
CA GLY A 169 19.63 16.58 4.53
C GLY A 169 20.98 15.87 4.59
N ARG A 170 21.99 16.59 5.07
CA ARG A 170 23.31 16.10 5.47
C ARG A 170 23.81 16.80 6.74
N PRO A 171 24.85 16.26 7.41
CA PRO A 171 25.43 16.91 8.57
C PRO A 171 25.85 18.36 8.25
N GLY A 172 25.39 19.31 9.08
CA GLY A 172 25.74 20.74 8.94
C GLY A 172 24.77 21.58 8.12
N ASP A 173 23.67 21.04 7.60
CA ASP A 173 22.71 21.78 6.74
C ASP A 173 21.76 22.75 7.49
N LEU A 174 22.15 23.18 8.69
CA LEU A 174 21.35 24.05 9.55
C LEU A 174 19.94 23.48 9.82
N GLY A 175 19.76 22.17 9.64
CA GLY A 175 18.51 21.46 9.88
C GLY A 175 17.46 21.58 8.76
N VAL A 176 17.84 21.95 7.54
CA VAL A 176 17.00 21.74 6.34
C VAL A 176 17.21 20.31 5.86
N ASP A 177 16.14 19.54 5.82
CA ASP A 177 16.19 18.14 5.41
C ASP A 177 15.63 17.95 3.99
N VAL A 178 14.61 18.75 3.62
CA VAL A 178 13.98 18.72 2.29
C VAL A 178 13.76 20.16 1.80
N ILE A 179 13.95 20.38 0.50
CA ILE A 179 13.57 21.62 -0.20
C ILE A 179 12.36 21.30 -1.07
N PHE A 180 11.32 22.13 -0.97
CA PHE A 180 10.10 22.05 -1.75
C PHE A 180 9.92 23.34 -2.54
N ILE A 181 9.85 23.27 -3.87
CA ILE A 181 9.68 24.42 -4.76
C ILE A 181 8.35 24.25 -5.46
N GLU A 182 7.41 25.14 -5.16
CA GLU A 182 6.11 25.16 -5.83
C GLU A 182 6.22 25.55 -7.32
N ALA A 183 5.17 25.27 -8.09
CA ALA A 183 5.06 25.69 -9.49
C ALA A 183 5.25 27.21 -9.69
N THR A 184 4.94 28.01 -8.67
CA THR A 184 5.10 29.47 -8.66
C THR A 184 6.56 29.92 -8.50
N GLY A 185 7.48 28.99 -8.23
CA GLY A 185 8.87 29.25 -7.87
C GLY A 185 9.07 29.53 -6.38
N GLN A 186 8.01 29.46 -5.56
CA GLN A 186 8.13 29.65 -4.12
C GLN A 186 8.88 28.48 -3.47
N GLU A 187 10.06 28.77 -2.91
CA GLU A 187 10.85 27.80 -2.15
C GLU A 187 10.40 27.72 -0.69
N TRP A 188 10.25 26.49 -0.20
CA TRP A 188 9.95 26.12 1.17
C TRP A 188 11.06 25.25 1.74
N LEU A 189 11.55 25.61 2.92
CA LEU A 189 12.53 24.81 3.66
C LEU A 189 11.82 23.89 4.65
N ILE A 190 11.99 22.59 4.48
CA ILE A 190 11.34 21.59 5.33
C ILE A 190 12.36 21.02 6.32
N GLN A 191 12.02 21.09 7.60
CA GLN A 191 12.72 20.37 8.66
C GLN A 191 11.88 19.17 9.11
N VAL A 192 12.52 18.00 9.13
CA VAL A 192 11.91 16.72 9.50
C VAL A 192 12.41 16.31 10.88
N LYS A 193 11.48 15.89 11.75
CA LYS A 193 11.81 15.40 13.11
C LYS A 193 11.13 14.09 13.42
N ARG A 194 11.94 13.10 13.78
CA ARG A 194 11.44 11.86 14.37
C ARG A 194 11.32 12.02 15.89
N ARG A 195 10.15 11.72 16.44
CA ARG A 195 9.88 11.66 17.87
C ARG A 195 9.43 10.25 18.28
N ARG A 196 9.51 9.97 19.58
CA ARG A 196 8.97 8.74 20.18
C ARG A 196 7.44 8.81 20.20
N LYS A 197 6.78 7.66 20.29
CA LYS A 197 5.32 7.56 20.46
C LYS A 197 4.86 8.36 21.68
N GLY A 198 3.76 9.11 21.57
CA GLY A 198 3.22 9.94 22.65
C GLY A 198 3.87 11.32 22.81
N ALA A 199 4.97 11.60 22.09
CA ALA A 199 5.70 12.86 22.25
C ALA A 199 5.06 14.00 21.44
N SER A 200 5.22 15.23 21.95
CA SER A 200 4.85 16.46 21.26
C SER A 200 6.08 17.14 20.65
N GLU A 201 5.83 17.97 19.62
CA GLU A 201 6.87 18.79 18.99
C GLU A 201 6.93 20.18 19.63
N GLY A 202 8.12 20.55 20.08
CA GLY A 202 8.36 21.72 20.92
C GLY A 202 8.86 22.94 20.15
N PHE A 203 8.94 24.07 20.87
CA PHE A 203 9.38 25.36 20.32
C PHE A 203 10.81 25.35 19.77
N GLU A 204 11.70 24.52 20.29
CA GLU A 204 13.11 24.45 19.85
C GLU A 204 13.24 24.17 18.35
N THR A 205 12.39 23.31 17.80
CA THR A 205 12.42 22.98 16.36
C THR A 205 11.99 24.18 15.52
N LEU A 206 10.93 24.90 15.93
CA LEU A 206 10.52 26.12 15.27
C LEU A 206 11.61 27.19 15.32
N GLN A 207 12.24 27.39 16.48
CA GLN A 207 13.31 28.37 16.65
C GLN A 207 14.50 28.08 15.71
N LYS A 208 14.89 26.81 15.58
CA LYS A 208 15.94 26.39 14.64
C LYS A 208 15.54 26.68 13.19
N LEU A 209 14.33 26.29 12.77
CA LEU A 209 13.84 26.54 11.41
C LEU A 209 13.79 28.04 11.09
N LEU A 210 13.29 28.88 12.00
CA LEU A 210 13.25 30.33 11.83
C LEU A 210 14.65 30.93 11.68
N GLY A 211 15.62 30.47 12.48
CA GLY A 211 17.02 30.88 12.34
C GLY A 211 17.59 30.50 10.96
N THR A 212 17.27 29.30 10.48
CA THR A 212 17.72 28.83 9.17
C THR A 212 17.08 29.58 8.01
N LEU A 213 15.78 29.90 8.10
CA LEU A 213 15.09 30.75 7.14
C LEU A 213 15.74 32.13 7.05
N LEU A 214 16.03 32.75 8.21
CA LEU A 214 16.70 34.04 8.26
C LEU A 214 18.09 33.99 7.59
N LEU A 215 18.90 32.98 7.90
CA LEU A 215 20.25 32.84 7.32
C LEU A 215 20.23 32.58 5.82
N LYS A 216 19.19 31.89 5.31
CA LYS A 216 19.03 31.59 3.89
C LYS A 216 18.22 32.64 3.12
N GLY A 217 17.74 33.70 3.79
CA GLY A 217 16.85 34.70 3.18
C GLY A 217 15.47 34.16 2.80
N GLY A 218 15.08 33.00 3.33
CA GLY A 218 13.79 32.36 3.08
C GLY A 218 12.70 32.92 3.99
N ARG A 219 11.45 32.81 3.54
CA ARG A 219 10.25 33.22 4.31
C ARG A 219 9.24 32.11 4.52
N HIS A 220 9.48 30.94 3.94
CA HIS A 220 8.52 29.84 3.91
C HIS A 220 9.18 28.58 4.44
N GLY A 221 8.63 28.03 5.52
CA GLY A 221 9.15 26.85 6.18
C GLY A 221 8.07 25.82 6.49
N ILE A 222 8.49 24.57 6.63
CA ILE A 222 7.61 23.49 7.05
C ILE A 222 8.31 22.68 8.14
N ILE A 223 7.59 22.35 9.21
CA ILE A 223 8.04 21.37 10.18
C ILE A 223 7.20 20.11 9.99
N ALA A 224 7.84 19.04 9.53
CA ALA A 224 7.25 17.71 9.46
C ALA A 224 7.75 16.85 10.62
N THR A 225 6.87 16.24 11.39
CA THR A 225 7.26 15.49 12.58
C THR A 225 6.42 14.24 12.79
N THR A 226 7.02 13.19 13.37
CA THR A 226 6.27 12.02 13.85
C THR A 226 5.68 12.23 15.25
N ALA A 227 5.80 13.43 15.83
CA ALA A 227 5.05 13.79 17.04
C ALA A 227 3.54 13.68 16.81
N ASP A 228 2.80 13.37 17.88
CA ASP A 228 1.34 13.28 17.80
C ASP A 228 0.69 14.64 17.56
N HIS A 229 1.33 15.72 18.06
CA HIS A 229 0.87 17.09 17.92
C HIS A 229 2.01 18.10 18.19
N PHE A 230 1.80 19.35 17.80
CA PHE A 230 2.64 20.48 18.20
C PHE A 230 2.14 21.09 19.50
N THR A 231 3.04 21.57 20.35
CA THR A 231 2.66 22.27 21.58
C THR A 231 1.94 23.60 21.28
N HIS A 232 1.06 24.04 22.18
CA HIS A 232 0.36 25.33 22.05
C HIS A 232 1.32 26.52 21.87
N ALA A 233 2.50 26.46 22.50
CA ALA A 233 3.55 27.46 22.35
C ALA A 233 4.04 27.59 20.89
N VAL A 234 4.17 26.47 20.16
CA VAL A 234 4.56 26.50 18.74
C VAL A 234 3.52 27.24 17.91
N HIS A 235 2.23 26.90 18.06
CA HIS A 235 1.15 27.56 17.33
C HIS A 235 1.12 29.07 17.54
N LYS A 236 1.28 29.52 18.80
CA LYS A 236 1.33 30.95 19.13
C LYS A 236 2.50 31.66 18.43
N GLN A 237 3.66 31.01 18.34
CA GLN A 237 4.86 31.62 17.75
C GLN A 237 4.83 31.57 16.22
N VAL A 238 4.20 30.56 15.61
CA VAL A 238 3.91 30.57 14.17
C VAL A 238 3.02 31.77 13.80
N GLY A 239 1.99 32.06 14.61
CA GLY A 239 1.15 33.25 14.40
C GLY A 239 1.95 34.56 14.42
N ARG A 240 2.89 34.69 15.36
CA ARG A 240 3.80 35.86 15.43
C ARG A 240 4.79 35.93 14.27
N ALA A 241 5.29 34.79 13.79
CA ALA A 241 6.14 34.75 12.61
C ALA A 241 5.39 35.24 11.36
N ALA A 242 4.11 34.89 11.24
CA ALA A 242 3.26 35.36 10.15
C ALA A 242 3.06 36.89 10.16
N GLU A 243 2.93 37.51 11.35
CA GLU A 243 2.85 38.98 11.49
C GLU A 243 4.08 39.72 10.93
N VAL A 244 5.25 39.06 10.92
CA VAL A 244 6.50 39.60 10.34
C VAL A 244 6.80 39.06 8.94
N GLY A 245 5.82 38.43 8.29
CA GLY A 245 5.90 37.96 6.91
C GLY A 245 6.67 36.65 6.72
N VAL A 246 6.74 35.80 7.75
CA VAL A 246 7.30 34.45 7.67
C VAL A 246 6.18 33.42 7.85
N THR A 247 5.99 32.56 6.86
CA THR A 247 4.99 31.49 6.88
C THR A 247 5.64 30.18 7.30
N VAL A 248 5.07 29.51 8.31
CA VAL A 248 5.53 28.19 8.76
C VAL A 248 4.36 27.22 8.87
N ASP A 249 4.41 26.15 8.09
CA ASP A 249 3.41 25.08 8.15
C ASP A 249 3.83 23.96 9.10
N LEU A 250 2.85 23.47 9.85
CA LEU A 250 3.03 22.43 10.87
C LEU A 250 2.37 21.14 10.41
N VAL A 251 3.18 20.10 10.20
CA VAL A 251 2.76 18.79 9.70
C VAL A 251 3.13 17.72 10.74
N ASP A 252 2.15 17.36 11.59
CA ASP A 252 2.30 16.31 12.58
C ASP A 252 2.12 14.90 11.97
N LYS A 253 2.29 13.85 12.78
CA LYS A 253 2.13 12.46 12.34
C LYS A 253 0.73 12.22 11.75
N GLY A 254 -0.30 12.82 12.32
CA GLY A 254 -1.67 12.68 11.84
C GLY A 254 -1.86 13.26 10.44
N LYS A 255 -1.26 14.44 10.17
CA LYS A 255 -1.22 15.04 8.83
C LYS A 255 -0.38 14.21 7.86
N LEU A 256 0.82 13.80 8.26
CA LEU A 256 1.67 12.92 7.43
C LEU A 256 0.95 11.63 7.04
N ALA A 257 0.26 10.99 7.98
CA ALA A 257 -0.49 9.77 7.73
C ALA A 257 -1.66 9.94 6.75
N ARG A 258 -2.23 11.15 6.63
CA ARG A 258 -3.25 11.45 5.59
C ARG A 258 -2.61 11.79 4.25
N MET A 259 -1.47 12.47 4.28
CA MET A 259 -0.73 12.81 3.06
C MET A 259 -0.04 11.60 2.41
N ILE A 260 0.00 10.44 3.07
CA ILE A 260 0.66 9.25 2.52
C ILE A 260 -0.19 8.51 1.47
N ASP A 261 -1.50 8.76 1.42
CA ASP A 261 -2.44 8.04 0.55
C ASP A 261 -2.07 8.08 -0.95
N PRO A 262 -1.60 9.21 -1.53
CA PRO A 262 -1.18 9.26 -2.92
C PRO A 262 0.03 8.38 -3.26
N LEU A 263 0.77 7.87 -2.26
CA LEU A 263 1.87 6.93 -2.47
C LEU A 263 1.39 5.49 -2.63
N ILE A 264 0.15 5.17 -2.28
CA ILE A 264 -0.41 3.84 -2.50
C ILE A 264 -0.69 3.67 -3.99
N GLU A 265 -0.17 2.60 -4.59
CA GLU A 265 -0.53 2.25 -5.96
C GLU A 265 -2.04 2.02 -6.08
N GLU A 266 -2.66 2.63 -7.08
CA GLU A 266 -4.11 2.64 -7.28
C GLU A 266 -4.70 1.24 -7.51
N ASN A 267 -3.95 0.37 -8.19
CA ASN A 267 -4.34 -1.00 -8.50
C ASN A 267 -3.15 -1.95 -8.35
N PRO A 268 -2.70 -2.24 -7.12
CA PRO A 268 -1.49 -3.02 -6.87
C PRO A 268 -1.60 -4.47 -7.39
N TRP A 269 -2.84 -4.97 -7.51
CA TRP A 269 -3.15 -6.26 -8.11
C TRP A 269 -2.86 -6.31 -9.60
N ARG A 270 -2.91 -5.19 -10.34
CA ARG A 270 -2.83 -5.13 -11.81
C ARG A 270 -1.52 -5.67 -12.36
N LYS A 271 -0.39 -5.34 -11.73
CA LYS A 271 0.95 -5.84 -12.11
C LYS A 271 1.04 -7.35 -11.96
N GLN A 272 0.51 -7.88 -10.86
CA GLN A 272 0.50 -9.32 -10.60
C GLN A 272 -0.54 -10.03 -11.46
N PHE A 273 -1.67 -9.39 -11.75
CA PHE A 273 -2.68 -9.89 -12.67
C PHE A 273 -2.09 -10.07 -14.07
N ALA A 274 -1.32 -9.12 -14.60
CA ALA A 274 -0.65 -9.31 -15.89
C ALA A 274 0.42 -10.44 -15.88
N ARG A 275 1.05 -10.71 -14.73
CA ARG A 275 2.19 -11.65 -14.59
C ARG A 275 1.79 -13.07 -14.22
N LEU A 276 0.87 -13.23 -13.26
CA LEU A 276 0.37 -14.51 -12.73
C LEU A 276 -0.81 -15.04 -13.55
N PHE A 277 -1.34 -14.22 -14.46
CA PHE A 277 -2.38 -14.61 -15.41
C PHE A 277 -1.82 -14.76 -16.85
N PRO A 278 -0.76 -15.56 -17.12
CA PRO A 278 -0.60 -16.15 -18.43
C PRO A 278 -1.41 -17.44 -18.43
N ILE A 279 -2.74 -17.34 -18.41
CA ILE A 279 -3.53 -18.52 -18.74
C ILE A 279 -3.29 -18.73 -20.22
N SER A 280 -2.57 -19.80 -20.55
CA SER A 280 -2.34 -20.32 -21.90
C SER A 280 -3.62 -20.57 -22.72
N ARG A 281 -4.82 -20.20 -22.20
CA ARG A 281 -6.14 -20.40 -22.80
C ARG A 281 -6.99 -19.13 -22.96
N PHE A 282 -6.67 -18.00 -22.33
CA PHE A 282 -7.39 -16.72 -22.57
C PHE A 282 -6.75 -15.95 -23.71
N LYS A 283 -7.57 -15.41 -24.63
CA LYS A 283 -7.04 -14.50 -25.63
C LYS A 283 -6.69 -13.17 -24.93
N PRO A 284 -5.65 -12.44 -25.38
CA PRO A 284 -5.26 -11.16 -24.78
C PRO A 284 -6.38 -10.12 -24.69
N ASN A 285 -7.42 -10.21 -25.54
CA ASN A 285 -8.58 -9.33 -25.48
C ASN A 285 -9.48 -9.63 -24.27
N ASP A 286 -9.68 -10.91 -23.97
CA ASP A 286 -10.53 -11.36 -22.86
C ASP A 286 -9.95 -10.91 -21.51
N GLN A 287 -8.62 -10.92 -21.37
CA GLN A 287 -7.92 -10.42 -20.19
C GLN A 287 -8.15 -8.91 -19.99
N ARG A 288 -8.15 -8.12 -21.07
CA ARG A 288 -8.40 -6.67 -21.01
C ARG A 288 -9.85 -6.35 -20.68
N ASP A 289 -10.79 -7.15 -21.20
CA ASP A 289 -12.21 -6.98 -20.93
C ASP A 289 -12.55 -7.35 -19.47
N LEU A 290 -11.94 -8.44 -18.95
CA LEU A 290 -12.00 -8.78 -17.54
C LEU A 290 -11.42 -7.66 -16.66
N GLU A 291 -10.22 -7.17 -16.98
CA GLU A 291 -9.58 -6.08 -16.26
C GLU A 291 -10.47 -4.82 -16.22
N ARG A 292 -11.07 -4.45 -17.36
CA ARG A 292 -12.00 -3.31 -17.45
C ARG A 292 -13.23 -3.54 -16.56
N ALA A 293 -13.84 -4.72 -16.65
CA ALA A 293 -15.02 -5.05 -15.85
C ALA A 293 -14.74 -5.07 -14.34
N LEU A 294 -13.53 -5.44 -13.92
CA LEU A 294 -13.11 -5.36 -12.52
C LEU A 294 -12.93 -3.91 -12.07
N LEU A 295 -12.29 -3.07 -12.88
CA LEU A 295 -12.10 -1.65 -12.59
C LEU A 295 -13.42 -0.88 -12.48
N GLU A 296 -14.43 -1.23 -13.28
CA GLU A 296 -15.77 -0.64 -13.19
C GLU A 296 -16.51 -1.00 -11.89
N LYS A 297 -16.21 -2.15 -11.30
CA LYS A 297 -16.88 -2.68 -10.10
C LYS A 297 -16.15 -2.34 -8.80
N LEU A 298 -14.86 -1.99 -8.88
CA LEU A 298 -14.07 -1.56 -7.73
C LEU A 298 -14.24 -0.06 -7.49
N PRO A 299 -14.25 0.39 -6.24
CA PRO A 299 -14.24 1.81 -5.94
C PRO A 299 -12.97 2.42 -6.55
N PRO A 300 -13.05 3.67 -7.06
CA PRO A 300 -11.85 4.39 -7.41
C PRO A 300 -10.93 4.41 -6.18
N PRO A 301 -9.61 4.36 -6.37
CA PRO A 301 -8.66 4.48 -5.28
C PRO A 301 -9.05 5.66 -4.42
N ARG A 302 -9.13 5.48 -3.10
CA ARG A 302 -9.29 6.61 -2.18
C ARG A 302 -8.01 7.44 -2.22
N GLN A 303 -7.84 8.25 -3.26
CA GLN A 303 -7.09 9.47 -3.13
C GLN A 303 -7.96 10.35 -2.22
N LEU A 304 -7.70 10.31 -0.91
CA LEU A 304 -8.10 11.43 -0.05
C LEU A 304 -7.33 12.65 -0.57
N ARG A 305 -7.86 13.31 -1.59
CA ARG A 305 -7.38 14.61 -2.03
C ARG A 305 -7.67 15.56 -0.89
N LEU A 306 -6.66 15.79 -0.06
CA LEU A 306 -6.67 16.84 0.94
C LEU A 306 -6.78 18.16 0.19
N PHE A 307 -7.99 18.71 0.13
CA PHE A 307 -8.21 20.15 0.04
C PHE A 307 -8.36 20.69 1.46
#